data_AF-A0A1Y4CVL5-F1
#
_entry.id   AF-A0A1Y4CVL5-F1
#
_cell.length_a   1.000
_cell.length_b   1.000
_cell.length_c   1.000
_cell.angle_alpha   90.00
_cell.angle_beta   90.00
_cell.angle_gamma   90.00
#
_symmetry.space_group_name_H-M   'P 1'
#
loop_
_entity.id
_entity.type
_entity.pdbx_description
1 polymer ?
#
loop_
_entity_poly.entity_id
_entity_poly.type
_entity_poly.pdbx_seq_one_letter_code
_entity_poly.pdbx_strand_id
1 'polypeptide(L)'
;MKSKLYVSKPSALLCAIGVLFCLWVHVGQVEEACFTAGCSLYQQTSVAGISLWVVGMVAFVVMGALSLFGKAHIAYWLAMIGVICDCFLLALLVLTAPCFFCMIFALILLCVYLTLRNSVQQRSWNHAERKYPALVYLWSVLFVCNVGIVVKTSIPLWDISDNVEDASVYMYFSPSCSVCKQGIEGLSGNIDVAFFPVAENSWDVKRVALMEKYLEQGMSVREAFHSANSATPPSGLELYMPSMLFLQLKLLFNKAHVFMQGGGKVPFLEYRGLPKHVLQKSAPQRPRYTERSGWKDPTLPLDSSVTGFCTGSKPCEDGGDALTPARQY
;
A
#
# COMPACT_ATOMS: atom_id res chain seq x y z
N MET A 1 -29.65 -30.54 -37.91
CA MET A 1 -29.03 -30.69 -36.57
C MET A 1 -29.68 -29.72 -35.60
N LYS A 2 -30.53 -30.19 -34.67
CA LYS A 2 -31.13 -29.34 -33.63
C LYS A 2 -30.04 -29.01 -32.61
N SER A 3 -29.48 -27.80 -32.65
CA SER A 3 -28.63 -27.31 -31.58
C SER A 3 -29.50 -27.12 -30.34
N LYS A 4 -29.49 -28.07 -29.39
CA LYS A 4 -30.05 -27.82 -28.06
C LYS A 4 -29.40 -26.55 -27.53
N LEU A 5 -30.19 -25.49 -27.31
CA LEU A 5 -29.77 -24.32 -26.56
C LEU A 5 -29.45 -24.80 -25.14
N TYR A 6 -28.17 -25.01 -24.86
CA TYR A 6 -27.72 -25.32 -23.52
C TYR A 6 -27.45 -23.98 -22.82
N VAL A 7 -28.36 -23.60 -21.94
CA VAL A 7 -28.23 -22.39 -21.12
C VAL A 7 -27.27 -22.70 -19.98
N SER A 8 -26.10 -22.08 -19.98
CA SER A 8 -25.17 -22.15 -18.84
C SER A 8 -25.64 -21.19 -17.73
N LYS A 9 -26.56 -21.68 -16.90
CA LYS A 9 -27.02 -20.98 -15.68
C LYS A 9 -25.87 -20.44 -14.79
N PRO A 10 -24.76 -21.17 -14.53
CA PRO A 10 -23.71 -20.65 -13.65
C PRO A 10 -22.95 -19.45 -14.23
N SER A 11 -22.70 -19.40 -15.55
CA SER A 11 -22.02 -18.25 -16.16
C SER A 11 -22.89 -17.00 -16.18
N ALA A 12 -24.22 -17.16 -16.37
CA ALA A 12 -25.14 -16.03 -16.29
C ALA A 12 -25.20 -15.44 -14.87
N LEU A 13 -25.19 -16.29 -13.83
CA LEU A 13 -25.12 -15.84 -12.44
C LEU A 13 -23.82 -15.09 -12.14
N LEU A 14 -22.67 -15.63 -12.56
CA LEU A 14 -21.37 -14.97 -12.37
C LEU A 14 -21.28 -13.65 -13.14
N CYS A 15 -21.85 -13.56 -14.33
CA CYS A 15 -21.95 -12.29 -15.06
C CYS A 15 -22.80 -11.27 -14.30
N ALA A 16 -23.93 -11.68 -13.72
CA ALA A 16 -24.74 -10.78 -12.89
C ALA A 16 -23.97 -10.27 -11.66
N ILE A 17 -23.20 -11.14 -10.99
CA ILE A 17 -22.29 -10.74 -9.89
C ILE A 17 -21.25 -9.73 -10.40
N GLY A 18 -20.65 -9.98 -11.57
CA GLY A 18 -19.70 -9.06 -12.19
C GLY A 18 -20.30 -7.69 -12.50
N VAL A 19 -21.54 -7.63 -13.01
CA VAL A 19 -22.25 -6.37 -13.25
C VAL A 19 -22.51 -5.62 -11.95
N LEU A 20 -23.03 -6.30 -10.92
CA LEU A 20 -23.30 -5.68 -9.62
C LEU A 20 -22.01 -5.14 -8.98
N PHE A 21 -20.92 -5.90 -9.07
CA PHE A 21 -19.61 -5.48 -8.58
C PHE A 21 -19.10 -4.23 -9.31
N CYS A 22 -19.13 -4.23 -10.65
CA CYS A 22 -18.68 -3.08 -11.42
C CYS A 22 -19.56 -1.84 -11.19
N LEU A 23 -20.88 -2.02 -11.03
CA LEU A 23 -21.80 -0.94 -10.70
C LEU A 23 -21.49 -0.36 -9.32
N TRP A 24 -21.27 -1.21 -8.32
CA TRP A 24 -20.93 -0.77 -6.96
C TRP A 24 -19.64 0.06 -6.96
N VAL A 25 -18.58 -0.44 -7.59
CA VAL A 25 -17.30 0.29 -7.66
C VAL A 25 -17.44 1.60 -8.45
N HIS A 26 -18.25 1.62 -9.52
CA HIS A 26 -18.48 2.82 -10.32
C HIS A 26 -19.21 3.93 -9.55
N VAL A 27 -20.17 3.58 -8.68
CA VAL A 27 -20.95 4.54 -7.87
C VAL A 27 -20.10 5.17 -6.73
N GLY A 28 -18.96 4.58 -6.39
CA GLY A 28 -17.93 5.25 -5.58
C GLY A 28 -18.06 5.13 -4.07
N GLN A 29 -18.94 4.27 -3.53
CA GLN A 29 -19.06 4.01 -2.08
C GLN A 29 -18.00 3.01 -1.57
N VAL A 30 -16.71 3.27 -1.81
CA VAL A 30 -15.65 2.25 -1.62
C VAL A 30 -14.41 2.73 -0.84
N GLU A 31 -14.42 3.94 -0.31
CA GLU A 31 -13.26 4.52 0.41
C GLU A 31 -12.86 3.72 1.65
N GLU A 32 -13.82 3.11 2.36
CA GLU A 32 -13.55 2.31 3.57
C GLU A 32 -13.08 0.86 3.28
N ALA A 33 -13.27 0.37 2.05
CA ALA A 33 -12.99 -1.03 1.69
C ALA A 33 -11.67 -1.22 0.91
N CYS A 34 -10.98 -0.13 0.61
CA CYS A 34 -9.75 -0.18 -0.18
C CYS A 34 -8.51 -0.34 0.70
N PHE A 35 -7.90 -1.53 0.64
CA PHE A 35 -6.67 -1.86 1.38
C PHE A 35 -5.37 -1.35 0.72
N THR A 36 -5.44 -0.80 -0.50
CA THR A 36 -4.26 -0.51 -1.33
C THR A 36 -4.34 0.87 -1.95
N ALA A 37 -3.28 1.67 -1.93
CA ALA A 37 -3.25 2.99 -2.59
C ALA A 37 -3.70 2.94 -4.07
N GLY A 38 -3.49 1.79 -4.73
CA GLY A 38 -3.92 1.56 -6.11
C GLY A 38 -5.43 1.63 -6.35
N CYS A 39 -6.34 1.38 -5.38
CA CYS A 39 -7.77 1.49 -5.74
C CYS A 39 -8.17 2.93 -6.09
N SER A 40 -7.63 3.94 -5.40
CA SER A 40 -7.88 5.35 -5.74
C SER A 40 -7.44 5.67 -7.17
N LEU A 41 -6.27 5.15 -7.57
CA LEU A 41 -5.71 5.34 -8.90
C LEU A 41 -6.58 4.67 -9.97
N TYR A 42 -7.01 3.42 -9.74
CA TYR A 42 -7.71 2.63 -10.75
C TYR A 42 -9.23 2.86 -10.80
N GLN A 43 -9.82 3.43 -9.75
CA GLN A 43 -11.24 3.75 -9.70
C GLN A 43 -11.63 4.82 -10.72
N GLN A 44 -10.74 5.81 -10.94
CA GLN A 44 -10.99 6.93 -11.85
C GLN A 44 -10.40 6.73 -13.24
N THR A 45 -9.70 5.62 -13.51
CA THR A 45 -9.12 5.39 -14.83
C THR A 45 -10.19 5.28 -15.91
N SER A 46 -10.01 6.07 -16.96
CA SER A 46 -10.82 6.02 -18.18
C SER A 46 -9.92 5.79 -19.39
N VAL A 47 -10.40 5.00 -20.34
CA VAL A 47 -9.77 4.80 -21.65
C VAL A 47 -10.66 5.49 -22.67
N ALA A 48 -10.12 6.48 -23.39
CA ALA A 48 -10.89 7.32 -24.32
C ALA A 48 -12.13 7.98 -23.67
N GLY A 49 -12.05 8.34 -22.38
CA GLY A 49 -13.15 8.94 -21.62
C GLY A 49 -14.20 7.95 -21.09
N ILE A 50 -14.07 6.65 -21.38
CA ILE A 50 -14.96 5.61 -20.86
C ILE A 50 -14.30 4.96 -19.65
N SER A 51 -15.01 4.93 -18.52
CA SER A 51 -14.55 4.25 -17.30
C SER A 51 -14.34 2.76 -17.56
N LEU A 52 -13.22 2.21 -17.07
CA LEU A 52 -12.92 0.78 -17.17
C LEU A 52 -14.05 -0.08 -16.56
N TRP A 53 -14.71 0.41 -15.51
CA TRP A 53 -15.83 -0.24 -14.85
C TRP A 53 -17.07 -0.33 -15.74
N VAL A 54 -17.32 0.70 -16.56
CA VAL A 54 -18.41 0.69 -17.55
C VAL A 54 -18.12 -0.33 -18.65
N VAL A 55 -16.87 -0.41 -19.12
CA VAL A 55 -16.44 -1.45 -20.07
C VAL A 55 -16.67 -2.84 -19.49
N GLY A 56 -16.28 -3.05 -18.23
CA GLY A 56 -16.53 -4.29 -17.49
C GLY A 56 -18.01 -4.65 -17.37
N MET A 57 -18.86 -3.68 -16.99
CA MET A 57 -20.32 -3.85 -16.91
C MET A 57 -20.89 -4.32 -18.26
N VAL A 58 -20.58 -3.59 -19.34
CA VAL A 58 -21.07 -3.92 -20.68
C VAL A 58 -20.59 -5.32 -21.10
N ALA A 59 -19.33 -5.66 -20.86
CA ALA A 59 -18.79 -6.98 -21.17
C ALA A 59 -19.54 -8.10 -20.44
N PHE A 60 -19.79 -7.96 -19.13
CA PHE A 60 -20.54 -8.95 -18.36
C PHE A 60 -22.01 -9.04 -18.79
N VAL A 61 -22.67 -7.92 -19.09
CA VAL A 61 -24.05 -7.94 -19.63
C VAL A 61 -24.11 -8.69 -20.96
N VAL A 62 -23.19 -8.40 -21.88
CA VAL A 62 -23.13 -9.06 -23.19
C VAL A 62 -22.85 -10.56 -23.04
N MET A 63 -21.86 -10.94 -22.23
CA MET A 63 -21.54 -12.35 -21.98
C MET A 63 -22.72 -13.08 -21.31
N GLY A 64 -23.36 -12.47 -20.33
CA GLY A 64 -24.54 -13.01 -19.63
C GLY A 64 -25.72 -13.20 -20.56
N ALA A 65 -26.03 -12.21 -21.41
CA ALA A 65 -27.09 -12.31 -22.40
C ALA A 65 -26.81 -13.43 -23.42
N LEU A 66 -25.59 -13.48 -23.97
CA LEU A 66 -25.18 -14.55 -24.91
C LEU A 66 -25.28 -15.94 -24.27
N SER A 67 -24.96 -16.05 -22.99
CA SER A 67 -25.11 -17.27 -22.20
C SER A 67 -26.59 -17.71 -22.05
N LEU A 68 -27.51 -16.76 -21.87
CA LEU A 68 -28.95 -17.03 -21.76
C LEU A 68 -29.58 -17.40 -23.11
N PHE A 69 -29.16 -16.77 -24.20
CA PHE A 69 -29.63 -17.08 -25.55
C PHE A 69 -29.00 -18.34 -26.17
N GLY A 70 -28.25 -19.13 -25.39
CA GLY A 70 -27.62 -20.37 -25.84
C GLY A 70 -26.46 -20.17 -26.82
N LYS A 71 -25.91 -18.95 -26.93
CA LYS A 71 -24.73 -18.59 -27.73
C LYS A 71 -23.44 -18.65 -26.90
N ALA A 72 -23.33 -19.67 -26.04
CA ALA A 72 -22.21 -19.85 -25.11
C ALA A 72 -20.83 -19.91 -25.81
N HIS A 73 -20.77 -20.35 -27.07
CA HIS A 73 -19.53 -20.32 -27.86
C HIS A 73 -19.02 -18.90 -28.12
N ILE A 74 -19.91 -17.96 -28.45
CA ILE A 74 -19.54 -16.55 -28.67
C ILE A 74 -19.14 -15.90 -27.34
N ALA A 75 -19.92 -16.19 -26.27
CA ALA A 75 -19.59 -15.73 -24.93
C ALA A 75 -18.22 -16.24 -24.47
N TYR A 76 -17.87 -17.50 -24.80
CA TYR A 76 -16.56 -18.08 -24.51
C TYR A 76 -15.41 -17.33 -25.19
N TRP A 77 -15.53 -17.02 -26.48
CA TRP A 77 -14.50 -16.23 -27.19
C TRP A 77 -14.35 -14.83 -26.62
N LEU A 78 -15.47 -14.18 -26.28
CA LEU A 78 -15.45 -12.88 -25.64
C LEU A 78 -14.79 -12.93 -24.25
N ALA A 79 -15.10 -13.95 -23.45
CA ALA A 79 -14.46 -14.16 -22.15
C ALA A 79 -12.96 -14.47 -22.29
N MET A 80 -12.54 -15.22 -23.32
CA MET A 80 -11.14 -15.48 -23.60
C MET A 80 -10.37 -14.19 -23.91
N ILE A 81 -10.92 -13.33 -24.77
CA ILE A 81 -10.35 -12.01 -25.05
C ILE A 81 -10.31 -11.18 -23.77
N GLY A 82 -11.37 -11.21 -22.96
CA GLY A 82 -11.41 -10.56 -21.66
C GLY A 82 -10.27 -10.99 -20.75
N VAL A 83 -10.04 -12.29 -20.58
CA VAL A 83 -8.93 -12.81 -19.76
C VAL A 83 -7.56 -12.42 -20.32
N ILE A 84 -7.39 -12.36 -21.65
CA ILE A 84 -6.15 -11.87 -22.27
C ILE A 84 -5.93 -10.40 -21.92
N CYS A 85 -6.96 -9.55 -22.06
CA CYS A 85 -6.92 -8.15 -21.65
C CYS A 85 -6.62 -8.01 -20.15
N ASP A 86 -7.21 -8.85 -19.32
CA ASP A 86 -6.99 -8.88 -17.87
C ASP A 86 -5.56 -9.31 -17.52
N CYS A 87 -4.92 -10.21 -18.28
CA CYS A 87 -3.50 -10.49 -18.11
C CYS A 87 -2.63 -9.24 -18.33
N PHE A 88 -2.93 -8.42 -19.33
CA PHE A 88 -2.22 -7.14 -19.53
C PHE A 88 -2.47 -6.19 -18.35
N LEU A 89 -3.70 -6.13 -17.85
CA LEU A 89 -4.03 -5.32 -16.68
C LEU A 89 -3.28 -5.82 -15.43
N LEU A 90 -3.30 -7.12 -15.13
CA LEU A 90 -2.56 -7.71 -14.01
C LEU A 90 -1.05 -7.46 -14.12
N ALA A 91 -0.47 -7.55 -15.32
CA ALA A 91 0.93 -7.21 -15.54
C ALA A 91 1.20 -5.72 -15.26
N LEU A 92 0.30 -4.85 -15.69
CA LEU A 92 0.38 -3.42 -15.40
C LEU A 92 0.27 -3.15 -13.89
N LEU A 93 -0.62 -3.84 -13.18
CA LEU A 93 -0.76 -3.74 -11.71
C LEU A 93 0.51 -4.18 -10.97
N VAL A 94 1.19 -5.22 -11.45
CA VAL A 94 2.50 -5.64 -10.90
C VAL A 94 3.56 -4.54 -11.05
N LEU A 95 3.53 -3.82 -12.18
CA LEU A 95 4.53 -2.79 -12.50
C LEU A 95 4.25 -1.44 -11.84
N THR A 96 3.02 -1.19 -11.39
CA THR A 96 2.58 0.13 -10.92
C THR A 96 2.19 0.08 -9.45
N ALA A 97 0.92 -0.20 -9.17
CA ALA A 97 0.36 -0.40 -7.84
C ALA A 97 -0.76 -1.44 -7.93
N PRO A 98 -0.84 -2.41 -7.02
CA PRO A 98 -1.92 -3.37 -7.02
C PRO A 98 -3.24 -2.69 -6.64
N CYS A 99 -4.32 -3.13 -7.28
CA CYS A 99 -5.67 -2.68 -6.97
C CYS A 99 -6.51 -3.85 -6.50
N PHE A 100 -6.94 -3.81 -5.24
CA PHE A 100 -7.78 -4.85 -4.65
C PHE A 100 -9.06 -5.11 -5.44
N PHE A 101 -9.76 -4.06 -5.87
CA PHE A 101 -10.99 -4.22 -6.67
C PHE A 101 -10.74 -4.82 -8.06
N CYS A 102 -9.62 -4.48 -8.71
CA CYS A 102 -9.25 -5.11 -9.98
C CYS A 102 -8.96 -6.61 -9.80
N MET A 103 -8.41 -7.03 -8.66
CA MET A 103 -8.19 -8.45 -8.37
C MET A 103 -9.51 -9.21 -8.17
N ILE A 104 -10.50 -8.61 -7.50
CA ILE A 104 -11.84 -9.20 -7.40
C ILE A 104 -12.48 -9.32 -8.80
N PHE A 105 -12.40 -8.27 -9.61
CA PHE A 105 -12.86 -8.29 -11.00
C PHE A 105 -12.20 -9.43 -11.80
N ALA A 106 -10.87 -9.54 -11.72
CA ALA A 106 -10.08 -10.57 -12.40
C ALA A 106 -10.55 -11.99 -12.02
N LEU A 107 -10.82 -12.24 -10.73
CA LEU A 107 -11.35 -13.52 -10.25
C LEU A 107 -12.73 -13.84 -10.82
N ILE A 108 -13.65 -12.88 -10.82
CA ILE A 108 -14.99 -13.06 -11.38
C ILE A 108 -14.89 -13.38 -12.88
N LEU A 109 -14.06 -12.63 -13.61
CA LEU A 109 -13.85 -12.85 -15.05
C LEU A 109 -13.25 -14.22 -15.35
N LEU A 110 -12.26 -14.67 -14.58
CA LEU A 110 -11.70 -16.01 -14.72
C LEU A 110 -12.76 -17.09 -14.47
N CYS A 111 -13.58 -16.95 -13.42
CA CYS A 111 -14.66 -17.89 -13.13
C CYS A 111 -15.70 -17.94 -14.27
N VAL A 112 -16.06 -16.79 -14.85
CA VAL A 112 -16.92 -16.73 -16.04
C VAL A 112 -16.27 -17.49 -17.21
N TYR A 113 -14.99 -17.24 -17.49
CA TYR A 113 -14.25 -17.94 -18.55
C TYR A 113 -14.22 -19.45 -18.33
N LEU A 114 -13.90 -19.92 -17.12
CA LEU A 114 -13.81 -21.36 -16.81
C LEU A 114 -15.17 -22.05 -16.92
N THR A 115 -16.26 -21.42 -16.47
CA THR A 115 -17.61 -21.99 -16.59
C THR A 115 -18.08 -22.05 -18.04
N LEU A 116 -17.82 -21.01 -18.84
CA LEU A 116 -18.10 -21.01 -20.28
C LEU A 116 -17.24 -22.04 -21.03
N ARG A 117 -15.94 -22.14 -20.71
CA ARG A 117 -15.04 -23.16 -21.28
C ARG A 117 -15.56 -24.56 -21.00
N ASN A 118 -15.95 -24.84 -19.76
CA ASN A 118 -16.51 -26.14 -19.38
C ASN A 118 -17.79 -26.46 -20.16
N SER A 119 -18.67 -25.47 -20.36
CA SER A 119 -19.91 -25.64 -21.14
C SER A 119 -19.65 -25.93 -22.63
N VAL A 120 -18.64 -25.29 -23.23
CA VAL A 120 -18.26 -25.51 -24.63
C VAL A 120 -17.52 -26.83 -24.80
N GLN A 121 -16.61 -27.18 -23.88
CA GLN A 121 -15.84 -28.42 -23.94
C GLN A 121 -16.67 -29.67 -23.65
N GLN A 122 -17.71 -29.59 -22.81
CA GLN A 122 -18.67 -30.71 -22.67
C GLN A 122 -19.34 -31.08 -24.00
N ARG A 123 -19.36 -30.17 -24.98
CA ARG A 123 -19.87 -30.41 -26.35
C ARG A 123 -18.88 -31.16 -27.24
N SER A 124 -17.59 -31.14 -26.90
CA SER A 124 -16.52 -31.81 -27.63
C SER A 124 -16.18 -33.11 -26.92
N TRP A 125 -16.71 -34.22 -27.44
CA TRP A 125 -16.67 -35.59 -26.92
C TRP A 125 -15.25 -36.16 -26.87
N ASN A 126 -14.38 -35.63 -26.01
CA ASN A 126 -13.07 -36.22 -25.68
C ASN A 126 -12.64 -35.74 -24.29
N HIS A 127 -12.95 -36.55 -23.27
CA HIS A 127 -12.71 -36.25 -21.85
C HIS A 127 -11.24 -36.43 -21.41
N ALA A 128 -10.36 -36.96 -22.27
CA ALA A 128 -9.08 -37.54 -21.86
C ALA A 128 -7.92 -36.55 -21.63
N GLU A 129 -7.97 -35.33 -22.15
CA GLU A 129 -6.90 -34.34 -21.89
C GLU A 129 -7.47 -32.94 -21.55
N ARG A 130 -8.12 -32.82 -20.39
CA ARG A 130 -8.44 -31.51 -19.80
C ARG A 130 -7.17 -30.86 -19.23
N LYS A 131 -6.24 -30.47 -20.08
CA LYS A 131 -5.13 -29.59 -19.69
C LYS A 131 -5.68 -28.18 -19.46
N TYR A 132 -5.20 -27.51 -18.40
CA TYR A 132 -5.44 -26.09 -18.22
C TYR A 132 -4.77 -25.33 -19.37
N PRO A 133 -5.45 -24.38 -20.03
CA PRO A 133 -4.83 -23.63 -21.10
C PRO A 133 -3.69 -22.79 -20.52
N ALA A 134 -2.59 -22.61 -21.27
CA ALA A 134 -1.44 -21.80 -20.87
C ALA A 134 -1.85 -20.39 -20.39
N LEU A 135 -2.94 -19.85 -20.95
CA LEU A 135 -3.55 -18.59 -20.52
C LEU A 135 -3.91 -18.57 -19.03
N VAL A 136 -4.51 -19.63 -18.50
CA VAL A 136 -4.89 -19.72 -17.07
C VAL A 136 -3.66 -19.80 -16.19
N TYR A 137 -2.61 -20.50 -16.64
CA TYR A 137 -1.33 -20.55 -15.91
C TYR A 137 -0.68 -19.17 -15.84
N LEU A 138 -0.53 -18.48 -16.98
CA LEU A 138 0.01 -17.12 -17.04
C LEU A 138 -0.79 -16.16 -16.15
N TRP A 139 -2.12 -16.18 -16.28
CA TRP A 139 -3.02 -15.38 -15.45
C TRP A 139 -2.79 -15.67 -13.95
N SER A 140 -2.65 -16.95 -13.57
CA SER A 140 -2.49 -17.35 -12.17
C SER A 140 -1.17 -16.84 -11.58
N VAL A 141 -0.08 -16.90 -12.35
CA VAL A 141 1.21 -16.34 -11.94
C VAL A 141 1.10 -14.84 -11.72
N LEU A 142 0.52 -14.09 -12.67
CA LEU A 142 0.34 -12.64 -12.55
C LEU A 142 -0.57 -12.27 -11.38
N PHE A 143 -1.65 -13.02 -11.16
CA PHE A 143 -2.56 -12.82 -10.04
C PHE A 143 -1.85 -13.04 -8.70
N VAL A 144 -1.09 -14.15 -8.56
CA VAL A 144 -0.32 -14.45 -7.34
C VAL A 144 0.75 -13.40 -7.05
N CYS A 145 1.43 -12.89 -8.09
CA CYS A 145 2.35 -11.76 -7.92
C CYS A 145 1.66 -10.53 -7.34
N ASN A 146 0.47 -10.18 -7.85
CA ASN A 146 -0.32 -9.08 -7.29
C ASN A 146 -0.74 -9.34 -5.84
N VAL A 147 -1.21 -10.55 -5.51
CA VAL A 147 -1.51 -10.94 -4.11
C VAL A 147 -0.30 -10.70 -3.21
N GLY A 148 0.89 -11.12 -3.64
CA GLY A 148 2.12 -10.93 -2.88
C GLY A 148 2.46 -9.46 -2.63
N ILE A 149 2.22 -8.58 -3.62
CA ILE A 149 2.43 -7.15 -3.47
C ILE A 149 1.40 -6.55 -2.51
N VAL A 150 0.11 -6.90 -2.64
CA VAL A 150 -0.95 -6.44 -1.71
C VAL A 150 -0.61 -6.84 -0.28
N VAL A 151 -0.29 -8.11 -0.06
CA VAL A 151 0.09 -8.62 1.26
C VAL A 151 1.29 -7.85 1.81
N LYS A 152 2.33 -7.63 1.00
CA LYS A 152 3.49 -6.83 1.40
C LYS A 152 3.10 -5.41 1.82
N THR A 153 2.17 -4.77 1.12
CA THR A 153 1.73 -3.39 1.43
C THR A 153 0.78 -3.31 2.62
N SER A 154 0.05 -4.37 2.93
CA SER A 154 -0.92 -4.41 4.02
C SER A 154 -0.35 -4.90 5.35
N ILE A 155 0.88 -5.43 5.38
CA ILE A 155 1.55 -5.80 6.63
C ILE A 155 1.97 -4.49 7.32
N PRO A 156 1.37 -4.12 8.47
CA PRO A 156 1.81 -2.96 9.21
C PRO A 156 3.24 -3.17 9.70
N LEU A 157 4.03 -2.10 9.69
CA LEU A 157 5.32 -2.12 10.36
C LEU A 157 5.11 -2.40 11.84
N TRP A 158 5.97 -3.23 12.41
CA TRP A 158 5.81 -3.63 13.81
C TRP A 158 6.52 -2.62 14.69
N ASP A 159 5.76 -1.81 15.41
CA ASP A 159 6.29 -1.02 16.51
C ASP A 159 6.26 -1.84 17.81
N ILE A 160 7.18 -1.52 18.71
CA ILE A 160 7.26 -2.16 20.02
C ILE A 160 6.55 -1.34 21.09
N SER A 161 6.11 -0.13 20.76
CA SER A 161 5.58 0.86 21.70
C SER A 161 4.04 0.91 21.77
N ASP A 162 3.36 0.21 20.88
CA ASP A 162 1.90 0.25 20.65
C ASP A 162 1.31 1.67 20.55
N ASN A 163 2.08 2.63 19.99
CA ASN A 163 1.74 4.07 19.94
C ASN A 163 1.70 4.63 18.50
N VAL A 164 1.54 3.78 17.48
CA VAL A 164 1.65 4.17 16.06
C VAL A 164 0.62 5.22 15.64
N GLU A 165 -0.61 5.16 16.16
CA GLU A 165 -1.70 6.02 15.70
C GLU A 165 -1.54 7.49 16.12
N ASP A 166 -0.84 7.75 17.24
CA ASP A 166 -0.72 9.08 17.85
C ASP A 166 0.67 9.73 17.67
N ALA A 167 1.66 8.98 17.15
CA ALA A 167 3.04 9.42 17.07
C ALA A 167 3.38 10.18 15.77
N SER A 168 3.92 11.40 15.89
CA SER A 168 4.45 12.17 14.75
C SER A 168 5.87 11.79 14.33
N VAL A 169 6.61 11.06 15.18
CA VAL A 169 8.00 10.64 14.92
C VAL A 169 8.14 9.13 15.05
N TYR A 170 8.63 8.48 14.00
CA TYR A 170 8.98 7.06 14.03
C TYR A 170 10.48 6.91 14.18
N MET A 171 10.92 6.24 15.24
CA MET A 171 12.31 5.95 15.51
C MET A 171 12.61 4.48 15.27
N TYR A 172 13.39 4.19 14.24
CA TYR A 172 13.92 2.87 13.98
C TYR A 172 15.27 2.70 14.68
N PHE A 173 15.41 1.65 15.49
CA PHE A 173 16.57 1.50 16.36
C PHE A 173 17.07 0.05 16.46
N SER A 174 18.36 -0.13 16.75
CA SER A 174 18.95 -1.43 17.08
C SER A 174 19.45 -1.44 18.54
N PRO A 175 19.21 -2.50 19.32
CA PRO A 175 19.77 -2.68 20.66
C PRO A 175 21.29 -2.57 20.73
N SER A 176 22.01 -3.01 19.70
CA SER A 176 23.48 -2.96 19.68
C SER A 176 24.05 -1.60 19.26
N CYS A 177 23.22 -0.64 18.82
CA CYS A 177 23.69 0.68 18.39
C CYS A 177 23.80 1.65 19.59
N SER A 178 25.01 2.17 19.83
CA SER A 178 25.29 3.11 20.91
C SER A 178 24.58 4.46 20.74
N VAL A 179 24.37 4.91 19.50
CA VAL A 179 23.62 6.14 19.20
C VAL A 179 22.12 5.93 19.43
N CYS A 180 21.60 4.73 19.14
CA CYS A 180 20.21 4.38 19.43
C CYS A 180 19.89 4.48 20.93
N LYS A 181 20.84 4.11 21.80
CA LYS A 181 20.70 4.25 23.25
C LYS A 181 20.41 5.70 23.65
N GLN A 182 21.19 6.66 23.15
CA GLN A 182 20.99 8.08 23.43
C GLN A 182 19.64 8.58 22.89
N GLY A 183 19.25 8.12 21.69
CA GLY A 183 17.95 8.47 21.11
C GLY A 183 16.78 7.96 21.95
N ILE A 184 16.84 6.73 22.46
CA ILE A 184 15.81 6.18 23.35
C ILE A 184 15.79 6.93 24.68
N GLU A 185 16.94 7.23 25.26
CA GLU A 185 17.01 8.00 26.52
C GLU A 185 16.39 9.40 26.38
N GLY A 186 16.56 10.05 25.22
CA GLY A 186 16.03 11.40 24.97
C GLY A 186 14.59 11.44 24.47
N LEU A 187 14.11 10.40 23.78
CA LEU A 187 12.79 10.36 23.16
C LEU A 187 11.75 9.55 23.96
N SER A 188 12.20 8.58 24.76
CA SER A 188 11.30 7.75 25.57
C SER A 188 10.71 8.58 26.72
N GLY A 189 9.38 8.64 26.79
CA GLY A 189 8.63 9.50 27.70
C GLY A 189 7.91 10.64 27.01
N ASN A 190 8.20 10.90 25.73
CA ASN A 190 7.37 11.75 24.87
C ASN A 190 6.27 10.88 24.23
N ILE A 191 5.03 11.34 24.28
CA ILE A 191 3.85 10.61 23.75
C ILE A 191 3.85 10.56 22.21
N ASP A 192 4.69 11.35 21.57
CA ASP A 192 4.66 11.61 20.12
C ASP A 192 5.65 10.73 19.32
N VAL A 193 6.20 9.67 19.92
CA VAL A 193 7.25 8.83 19.30
C VAL A 193 6.89 7.34 19.33
N ALA A 194 6.88 6.72 18.16
CA ALA A 194 6.75 5.28 18.00
C ALA A 194 8.12 4.63 17.75
N PHE A 195 8.38 3.50 18.40
CA PHE A 195 9.69 2.84 18.39
C PHE A 195 9.64 1.54 17.57
N PHE A 196 10.45 1.47 16.52
CA PHE A 196 10.52 0.33 15.60
C PHE A 196 11.87 -0.39 15.75
N PRO A 197 11.91 -1.59 16.36
CA PRO A 197 13.16 -2.31 16.51
C PRO A 197 13.63 -2.86 15.15
N VAL A 198 14.94 -2.84 14.94
CA VAL A 198 15.66 -3.36 13.77
C VAL A 198 16.83 -4.21 14.25
N ALA A 199 16.94 -5.43 13.75
CA ALA A 199 18.09 -6.29 14.05
C ALA A 199 19.24 -6.05 13.06
N GLU A 200 20.39 -5.63 13.59
CA GLU A 200 21.66 -5.66 12.84
C GLU A 200 22.31 -7.03 12.95
N ASN A 201 22.21 -7.67 14.12
CA ASN A 201 22.81 -8.96 14.44
C ASN A 201 21.79 -9.95 15.06
N SER A 202 22.16 -11.23 15.12
CA SER A 202 21.33 -12.27 15.77
C SER A 202 21.11 -12.03 17.26
N TRP A 203 22.02 -11.31 17.93
CA TRP A 203 21.88 -10.89 19.32
C TRP A 203 20.79 -9.84 19.52
N ASP A 204 20.58 -8.96 18.53
CA ASP A 204 19.54 -7.93 18.59
C ASP A 204 18.14 -8.55 18.60
N VAL A 205 17.92 -9.59 17.77
CA VAL A 205 16.64 -10.33 17.74
C VAL A 205 16.26 -10.82 19.14
N LYS A 206 17.22 -11.37 19.88
CA LYS A 206 16.97 -11.92 21.21
C LYS A 206 16.76 -10.82 22.24
N ARG A 207 17.47 -9.70 22.13
CA ARG A 207 17.29 -8.54 23.01
C ARG A 207 15.93 -7.91 22.78
N VAL A 208 15.48 -7.79 21.53
CA VAL A 208 14.12 -7.33 21.22
C VAL A 208 13.06 -8.28 21.79
N ALA A 209 13.26 -9.60 21.71
CA ALA A 209 12.36 -10.57 22.34
C ALA A 209 12.27 -10.39 23.87
N LEU A 210 13.38 -10.02 24.51
CA LEU A 210 13.37 -9.69 25.95
C LEU A 210 12.68 -8.34 26.21
N MET A 211 12.90 -7.34 25.36
CA MET A 211 12.20 -6.06 25.46
C MET A 211 10.68 -6.25 25.39
N GLU A 212 10.18 -7.07 24.46
CA GLU A 212 8.75 -7.41 24.33
C GLU A 212 8.19 -7.96 25.65
N LYS A 213 8.89 -8.94 26.27
CA LYS A 213 8.51 -9.48 27.58
C LYS A 213 8.50 -8.44 28.70
N TYR A 214 9.45 -7.50 28.71
CA TYR A 214 9.49 -6.44 29.73
C TYR A 214 8.39 -5.39 29.54
N LEU A 215 8.05 -5.11 28.29
CA LEU A 215 6.93 -4.22 27.95
C LEU A 215 5.58 -4.84 28.32
N GLU A 216 5.40 -6.14 28.09
CA GLU A 216 4.23 -6.89 28.57
C GLU A 216 4.08 -6.86 30.10
N GLN A 217 5.21 -6.73 30.82
CA GLN A 217 5.23 -6.55 32.28
C GLN A 217 4.93 -5.11 32.74
N GLY A 218 4.66 -4.19 31.80
CA GLY A 218 4.34 -2.80 32.08
C GLY A 218 5.56 -1.88 32.26
N MET A 219 6.77 -2.32 31.89
CA MET A 219 7.94 -1.43 31.89
C MET A 219 7.84 -0.41 30.76
N SER A 220 8.47 0.76 30.93
CA SER A 220 8.62 1.71 29.83
C SER A 220 9.61 1.22 28.77
N VAL A 221 9.51 1.72 27.53
CA VAL A 221 10.46 1.38 26.44
C VAL A 221 11.92 1.58 26.85
N ARG A 222 12.21 2.67 27.58
CA ARG A 222 13.56 2.94 28.11
C ARG A 222 14.02 1.87 29.10
N GLU A 223 13.19 1.52 30.08
CA GLU A 223 13.52 0.52 31.09
C GLU A 223 13.66 -0.87 30.48
N ALA A 224 12.76 -1.25 29.57
CA ALA A 224 12.81 -2.49 28.81
C ALA A 224 14.10 -2.57 27.98
N PHE A 225 14.49 -1.48 27.32
CA PHE A 225 15.73 -1.40 26.53
C PHE A 225 16.98 -1.60 27.39
N HIS A 226 17.06 -0.94 28.55
CA HIS A 226 18.19 -1.11 29.46
C HIS A 226 18.25 -2.54 30.02
N SER A 227 17.12 -3.05 30.48
CA SER A 227 17.00 -4.39 31.08
C SER A 227 17.40 -5.45 30.07
N ALA A 228 16.89 -5.38 28.84
CA ALA A 228 17.23 -6.34 27.77
C ALA A 228 18.69 -6.27 27.31
N ASN A 229 19.31 -5.08 27.32
CA ASN A 229 20.73 -4.94 26.98
C ASN A 229 21.67 -5.45 28.08
N SER A 230 21.24 -5.39 29.35
CA SER A 230 21.99 -5.93 30.49
C SER A 230 21.79 -7.43 30.70
N ALA A 231 20.69 -7.99 30.19
CA ALA A 231 20.37 -9.41 30.31
C ALA A 231 21.17 -10.26 29.32
N THR A 232 21.56 -11.46 29.75
CA THR A 232 22.07 -12.49 28.84
C THR A 232 20.91 -13.07 28.04
N PRO A 233 20.90 -12.92 26.71
CA PRO A 233 19.75 -13.35 25.93
C PRO A 233 19.71 -14.87 25.78
N PRO A 234 18.51 -15.44 25.59
CA PRO A 234 18.31 -16.88 25.51
C PRO A 234 19.15 -17.53 24.39
N SER A 235 19.65 -18.74 24.66
CA SER A 235 20.51 -19.52 23.76
C SER A 235 20.03 -20.96 23.66
N GLY A 236 20.23 -21.59 22.50
CA GLY A 236 19.87 -22.99 22.27
C GLY A 236 18.58 -23.16 21.45
N LEU A 237 17.79 -24.19 21.77
CA LEU A 237 16.60 -24.60 21.01
C LEU A 237 15.46 -23.57 21.01
N GLU A 238 15.45 -22.63 21.97
CA GLU A 238 14.48 -21.52 22.00
C GLU A 238 14.57 -20.62 20.76
N LEU A 239 15.70 -20.61 20.03
CA LEU A 239 15.83 -19.84 18.78
C LEU A 239 14.98 -20.38 17.63
N TYR A 240 14.59 -21.66 17.68
CA TYR A 240 13.82 -22.31 16.61
C TYR A 240 12.32 -22.33 16.91
N MET A 241 11.88 -21.66 17.97
CA MET A 241 10.44 -21.56 18.25
C MET A 241 9.75 -20.72 17.17
N PRO A 242 8.51 -21.08 16.78
CA PRO A 242 7.74 -20.32 15.79
C PRO A 242 7.61 -18.83 16.12
N SER A 243 7.56 -18.48 17.41
CA SER A 243 7.53 -17.09 17.89
C SER A 243 8.79 -16.31 17.51
N MET A 244 9.98 -16.93 17.60
CA MET A 244 11.24 -16.30 17.23
C MET A 244 11.37 -16.11 15.71
N LEU A 245 10.86 -17.06 14.91
CA LEU A 245 10.80 -16.92 13.46
C LEU A 245 9.85 -15.80 13.05
N PHE A 246 8.70 -15.69 13.71
CA PHE A 246 7.76 -14.59 13.47
C PHE A 246 8.37 -13.24 13.85
N LEU A 247 9.08 -13.16 14.99
CA LEU A 247 9.81 -11.97 15.40
C LEU A 247 10.89 -11.57 14.38
N GLN A 248 11.66 -12.54 13.86
CA GLN A 248 12.64 -12.27 12.81
C GLN A 248 12.00 -11.70 11.55
N LEU A 249 10.83 -12.21 11.17
CA LEU A 249 10.09 -11.70 10.03
C LEU A 249 9.61 -10.25 10.27
N LYS A 250 9.08 -9.94 11.46
CA LYS A 250 8.72 -8.56 11.86
C LYS A 250 9.92 -7.61 11.76
N LEU A 251 11.06 -8.01 12.33
CA LEU A 251 12.29 -7.22 12.31
C LEU A 251 12.86 -7.06 10.89
N LEU A 252 12.70 -8.07 10.03
CA LEU A 252 13.08 -8.00 8.63
C LEU A 252 12.23 -6.97 7.87
N PHE A 253 10.93 -6.90 8.11
CA PHE A 253 10.07 -5.89 7.52
C PHE A 253 10.48 -4.47 7.95
N ASN A 254 10.74 -4.25 9.24
CA ASN A 254 11.24 -2.97 9.76
C ASN A 254 12.58 -2.60 9.10
N LYS A 255 13.51 -3.56 8.99
CA LYS A 255 14.82 -3.35 8.34
C LYS A 255 14.69 -3.00 6.85
N ALA A 256 13.83 -3.72 6.14
CA ALA A 256 13.57 -3.48 4.72
C ALA A 256 13.00 -2.07 4.49
N HIS A 257 12.12 -1.60 5.38
CA HIS A 257 11.58 -0.25 5.29
C HIS A 257 12.65 0.83 5.43
N VAL A 258 13.51 0.72 6.44
CA VAL A 258 14.65 1.65 6.65
C VAL A 258 15.54 1.70 5.41
N PHE A 259 15.86 0.54 4.84
CA PHE A 259 16.66 0.44 3.62
C PHE A 259 16.00 1.10 2.41
N MET A 260 14.70 0.89 2.20
CA MET A 260 13.95 1.46 1.07
C MET A 260 13.81 2.98 1.14
N GLN A 261 13.83 3.58 2.34
CA GLN A 261 13.79 5.04 2.55
C GLN A 261 15.18 5.70 2.37
N GLY A 262 16.20 4.97 1.93
CA GLY A 262 17.58 5.46 1.82
C GLY A 262 18.33 5.51 3.17
N GLY A 263 17.70 5.06 4.25
CA GLY A 263 18.34 4.85 5.54
C GLY A 263 19.19 3.58 5.51
N GLY A 264 20.49 3.71 5.29
CA GLY A 264 21.41 2.56 5.38
C GLY A 264 21.81 2.18 6.80
N LYS A 265 21.45 2.99 7.81
CA LYS A 265 21.97 2.92 9.18
C LYS A 265 20.90 3.34 10.19
N VAL A 266 20.99 2.79 11.39
CA VAL A 266 20.18 3.17 12.55
C VAL A 266 20.99 4.04 13.53
N PRO A 267 20.37 4.98 14.27
CA PRO A 267 18.93 5.26 14.28
C PRO A 267 18.47 5.97 13.00
N PHE A 268 17.28 5.61 12.52
CA PHE A 268 16.60 6.28 11.41
C PHE A 268 15.33 6.92 11.95
N LEU A 269 15.11 8.19 11.65
CA LEU A 269 13.96 8.97 12.13
C LEU A 269 13.12 9.38 10.93
N GLU A 270 11.86 8.97 10.94
CA GLU A 270 10.86 9.36 9.95
C GLU A 270 9.85 10.28 10.63
N TYR A 271 9.63 11.47 10.06
CA TYR A 271 8.66 12.44 10.57
C TYR A 271 7.38 12.35 9.73
N ARG A 272 6.23 12.09 10.37
CA ARG A 272 4.92 12.09 9.73
C ARG A 272 4.18 13.37 10.06
N GLY A 273 3.91 14.17 9.02
CA GLY A 273 3.24 15.46 9.15
C GLY A 273 4.14 16.57 9.73
N LEU A 274 3.54 17.69 10.13
CA LEU A 274 4.27 18.77 10.79
C LEU A 274 4.51 18.36 12.25
N PRO A 275 5.77 18.17 12.69
CA PRO A 275 6.01 17.73 14.05
C PRO A 275 5.48 18.76 15.05
N LYS A 276 4.80 18.31 16.10
CA LYS A 276 4.19 19.21 17.11
C LYS A 276 5.24 20.14 17.75
N HIS A 277 6.51 19.73 17.81
CA HIS A 277 7.61 20.56 18.30
C HIS A 277 7.93 21.76 17.40
N VAL A 278 7.64 21.71 16.09
CA VAL A 278 7.78 22.86 15.17
C VAL A 278 6.62 23.84 15.37
N LEU A 279 5.41 23.34 15.64
CA LEU A 279 4.26 24.16 16.00
C LEU A 279 4.49 24.87 17.35
N GLN A 280 5.12 24.19 18.30
CA GLN A 280 5.40 24.74 19.63
C GLN A 280 6.52 25.80 19.61
N LYS A 281 7.52 25.65 18.73
CA LYS A 281 8.56 26.68 18.50
C LYS A 281 8.04 27.93 17.78
N SER A 282 6.89 27.83 17.12
CA SER A 282 6.25 28.91 16.36
C SER A 282 5.24 29.72 17.18
N ALA A 283 5.03 29.40 18.46
CA ALA A 283 4.30 30.28 19.36
C ALA A 283 5.12 31.57 19.52
N PRO A 284 4.60 32.76 19.13
CA PRO A 284 5.36 33.99 19.23
C PRO A 284 5.66 34.24 20.71
N GLN A 285 6.91 34.07 21.10
CA GLN A 285 7.43 34.77 22.27
C GLN A 285 7.13 36.24 22.00
N ARG A 286 6.16 36.81 22.73
CA ARG A 286 5.93 38.27 22.70
C ARG A 286 7.29 38.91 22.94
N PRO A 287 7.88 39.64 21.98
CA PRO A 287 9.14 40.29 22.22
C PRO A 287 8.91 41.32 23.31
N ARG A 288 9.55 41.12 24.47
CA ARG A 288 9.71 42.19 25.43
C ARG A 288 10.63 43.20 24.74
N TYR A 289 10.05 44.29 24.25
CA TYR A 289 10.78 45.40 23.68
C TYR A 289 11.63 46.01 24.78
N THR A 290 12.88 45.55 24.91
CA THR A 290 13.94 46.32 25.53
C THR A 290 14.70 46.96 24.39
N GLU A 291 14.38 48.23 24.19
CA GLU A 291 15.09 49.17 23.34
C GLU A 291 16.57 49.19 23.75
N ARG A 292 17.44 48.58 22.94
CA ARG A 292 18.87 48.85 22.99
C ARG A 292 19.51 48.74 21.62
N SER A 293 19.92 49.91 21.16
CA SER A 293 20.77 50.28 20.03
C SER A 293 21.78 49.23 19.55
N GLY A 294 21.81 49.08 18.21
CA GLY A 294 23.01 48.80 17.42
C GLY A 294 23.37 47.32 17.26
N TRP A 295 23.92 47.02 16.08
CA TRP A 295 24.45 45.73 15.57
C TRP A 295 23.51 44.95 14.65
N LYS A 296 23.68 45.20 13.35
CA LYS A 296 23.32 44.27 12.27
C LYS A 296 24.37 43.18 12.26
N ASP A 297 23.96 41.92 12.39
CA ASP A 297 24.83 40.78 12.07
C ASP A 297 24.21 39.98 10.92
N PRO A 298 24.83 39.95 9.73
CA PRO A 298 24.27 39.38 8.51
C PRO A 298 24.85 37.99 8.23
N THR A 299 24.45 36.95 8.98
CA THR A 299 24.82 35.57 8.61
C THR A 299 23.77 34.56 9.03
N LEU A 300 22.73 34.39 8.21
CA LEU A 300 22.08 33.09 8.01
C LEU A 300 21.16 33.16 6.76
N PRO A 301 21.59 32.64 5.60
CA PRO A 301 20.72 32.45 4.45
C PRO A 301 20.10 31.06 4.53
N LEU A 302 18.81 30.99 4.80
CA LEU A 302 17.99 29.84 4.43
C LEU A 302 17.00 30.33 3.38
N ASP A 303 17.47 30.38 2.12
CA ASP A 303 16.60 30.48 0.96
C ASP A 303 15.82 29.17 0.84
N SER A 304 14.60 29.17 1.39
CA SER A 304 13.59 28.16 1.10
C SER A 304 12.89 28.53 -0.21
N SER A 305 13.53 28.23 -1.34
CA SER A 305 12.92 28.41 -2.66
C SER A 305 12.92 27.11 -3.45
N VAL A 306 12.15 26.11 -3.00
CA VAL A 306 11.57 25.08 -3.88
C VAL A 306 10.18 24.71 -3.37
N THR A 307 9.22 24.74 -4.30
CA THR A 307 7.78 24.43 -4.21
C THR A 307 6.87 25.53 -3.66
N GLY A 308 6.07 26.09 -4.57
CA GLY A 308 5.22 27.24 -4.38
C GLY A 308 4.06 26.98 -3.42
N PHE A 309 3.99 27.82 -2.40
CA PHE A 309 2.79 28.00 -1.59
C PHE A 309 2.00 29.18 -2.16
N CYS A 310 0.80 28.91 -2.67
CA CYS A 310 -0.19 29.94 -2.93
C CYS A 310 -0.73 30.45 -1.60
N THR A 311 -0.33 31.65 -1.20
CA THR A 311 -0.92 32.36 -0.05
C THR A 311 -1.86 33.44 -0.60
N GLY A 312 -3.16 33.14 -0.65
CA GLY A 312 -4.16 34.15 -1.01
C GLY A 312 -5.45 33.57 -1.58
N SER A 313 -6.57 34.07 -1.06
CA SER A 313 -7.94 33.68 -1.39
C SER A 313 -8.44 34.26 -2.74
N LYS A 314 -7.78 33.92 -3.85
CA LYS A 314 -8.28 34.06 -5.24
C LYS A 314 -7.49 33.14 -6.19
N PRO A 315 -8.13 32.54 -7.21
CA PRO A 315 -7.46 31.61 -8.12
C PRO A 315 -6.46 32.33 -9.02
N CYS A 316 -5.35 31.66 -9.34
CA CYS A 316 -4.34 32.16 -10.26
C CYS A 316 -4.89 32.11 -11.69
N GLU A 317 -5.21 33.27 -12.27
CA GLU A 317 -5.45 33.38 -13.71
C GLU A 317 -4.12 33.34 -14.47
N ASP A 318 -4.18 32.68 -15.63
CA ASP A 318 -3.07 32.37 -16.51
C ASP A 318 -2.28 33.60 -16.95
N GLY A 319 -0.96 33.44 -16.95
CA GLY A 319 -0.04 34.38 -17.57
C GLY A 319 -0.33 34.50 -19.06
N GLY A 320 -0.97 35.61 -19.43
CA GLY A 320 -1.18 36.04 -20.80
C GLY A 320 -0.97 37.54 -20.92
N ASP A 321 0.02 37.91 -21.72
CA ASP A 321 0.16 39.19 -22.42
C ASP A 321 0.55 40.45 -21.62
N ALA A 322 1.77 40.90 -21.90
CA ALA A 322 2.03 42.14 -22.63
C ALA A 322 3.30 42.84 -22.11
N LEU A 323 4.43 42.50 -22.72
CA LEU A 323 5.54 43.45 -22.83
C LEU A 323 5.05 44.65 -23.65
N THR A 324 4.85 45.79 -23.00
CA THR A 324 4.97 47.09 -23.66
C THR A 324 5.90 48.00 -22.86
N PRO A 325 6.82 48.73 -23.54
CA PRO A 325 7.84 49.55 -22.92
C PRO A 325 7.35 50.99 -22.74
N ALA A 326 7.85 51.70 -21.72
CA ALA A 326 8.36 53.09 -21.83
C ALA A 326 8.62 53.76 -20.47
N ARG A 327 9.92 54.02 -20.22
CA ARG A 327 10.53 55.35 -19.98
C ARG A 327 10.39 56.06 -18.61
N GLN A 328 11.47 56.81 -18.33
CA GLN A 328 11.69 57.90 -17.35
C GLN A 328 12.31 57.40 -16.03
N TYR A 329 13.49 57.82 -15.57
CA TYR A 329 14.35 58.98 -15.83
C TYR A 329 15.82 58.57 -15.96
#